data_AF-A0A2V8XXH0-F1
#
_entry.id   AF-A0A2V8XXH0-F1
#
_cell.length_a   1.000
_cell.length_b   1.000
_cell.length_c   1.000
_cell.angle_alpha   90.00
_cell.angle_beta   90.00
_cell.angle_gamma   90.00
#
_symmetry.space_group_name_H-M   'P 1'
#
loop_
_entity.id
_entity.type
_entity.pdbx_description
1 polymer ?
#
loop_
_entity_poly.entity_id
_entity_poly.type
_entity_poly.pdbx_seq_one_letter_code
_entity_poly.pdbx_strand_id
1 'polypeptide(L)'
;MLVVWEPILATDWRPPSGRTLGRIQDPRVRQFWDPEHLVASALEEIAKRKPQPEPNCCVEKGFDWDEAILYAPHTRWKHEPISAFWDGPVYRIISNLEKAFNEQR
;
A
#
# COMPACT_ATOMS: atom_id res chain seq x y z
N MET A 1 0.24 2.10 -15.19
CA MET A 1 0.47 1.98 -13.73
C MET A 1 -0.82 2.31 -13.03
N LEU A 2 -1.35 1.36 -12.27
CA LEU A 2 -2.49 1.55 -11.37
C LEU A 2 -1.93 1.89 -10.00
N VAL A 3 -2.39 2.97 -9.38
CA VAL A 3 -2.05 3.28 -8.00
C VAL A 3 -3.33 3.17 -7.19
N VAL A 4 -3.30 2.32 -6.16
CA VAL A 4 -4.38 2.18 -5.18
C VAL A 4 -3.92 2.88 -3.91
N TRP A 5 -4.74 3.79 -3.39
CA TRP A 5 -4.46 4.49 -2.15
C TRP A 5 -5.57 4.23 -1.14
N GLU A 6 -5.17 3.78 0.04
CA GLU A 6 -6.06 3.51 1.17
C GLU A 6 -5.73 4.50 2.30
N PRO A 7 -6.62 5.46 2.58
CA PRO A 7 -6.46 6.35 3.70
C PRO A 7 -6.86 5.63 5.00
N ILE A 8 -5.85 5.25 5.80
CA ILE A 8 -6.05 4.75 7.16
C ILE A 8 -6.42 5.93 8.07
N LEU A 9 -7.61 5.88 8.68
CA LEU A 9 -8.10 6.91 9.57
C LEU A 9 -8.05 6.42 11.02
N ALA A 10 -7.56 7.26 11.92
CA ALA A 10 -7.57 6.97 13.36
C ALA A 10 -8.99 6.76 13.94
N THR A 11 -10.02 7.29 13.27
CA THR A 11 -11.43 7.12 13.61
C THR A 11 -12.20 6.74 12.35
N ASP A 12 -12.50 5.45 12.22
CA ASP A 12 -13.15 4.81 11.06
C ASP A 12 -14.66 5.08 10.92
N TRP A 13 -15.17 6.16 11.49
CA TRP A 13 -16.62 6.41 11.54
C TRP A 13 -17.20 6.90 10.21
N ARG A 14 -16.38 7.54 9.37
CA ARG A 14 -16.79 8.14 8.09
C ARG A 14 -15.63 8.16 7.10
N PRO A 15 -15.93 8.14 5.78
CA PRO A 15 -14.89 8.28 4.76
C PRO A 15 -14.18 9.64 4.86
N PRO A 16 -12.93 9.73 4.38
CA PRO A 16 -12.23 11.01 4.30
C PRO A 16 -13.01 12.02 3.47
N SER A 17 -12.94 13.29 3.88
CA SER A 17 -13.58 14.38 3.13
C SER A 17 -13.01 14.49 1.70
N GLY A 18 -13.80 15.01 0.76
CA GLY A 18 -13.32 15.29 -0.60
C GLY A 18 -12.09 16.20 -0.65
N ARG A 19 -11.92 17.11 0.33
CA ARG A 19 -10.71 17.92 0.47
C ARG A 19 -9.47 17.10 0.83
N THR A 20 -9.63 16.08 1.67
CA THR A 20 -8.55 15.14 2.02
C THR A 20 -8.17 14.30 0.82
N LEU A 21 -9.15 13.73 0.12
CA LEU A 21 -8.92 12.94 -1.09
C LEU A 21 -8.28 13.79 -2.21
N GLY A 22 -8.65 15.07 -2.30
CA GLY A 22 -8.10 16.02 -3.27
C GLY A 22 -6.63 16.41 -3.05
N ARG A 23 -5.97 15.93 -1.98
CA ARG A 23 -4.52 16.10 -1.80
C ARG A 23 -3.73 15.30 -2.83
N ILE A 24 -4.27 14.18 -3.31
CA ILE A 24 -3.68 13.37 -4.37
C ILE A 24 -4.43 13.66 -5.66
N GLN A 25 -3.82 14.47 -6.53
CA GLN A 25 -4.46 14.96 -7.77
C GLN A 25 -4.17 14.10 -9.01
N ASP A 26 -3.36 13.04 -8.88
CA ASP A 26 -2.99 12.22 -10.03
C ASP A 26 -4.21 11.41 -10.53
N PRO A 27 -4.64 11.59 -11.79
CA PRO A 27 -5.83 10.93 -12.33
C PRO A 27 -5.66 9.43 -12.54
N ARG A 28 -4.49 8.84 -12.25
CA ARG A 28 -4.21 7.40 -12.25
C ARG A 28 -4.36 6.75 -10.87
N VAL A 29 -4.46 7.56 -9.82
CA VAL A 29 -4.70 7.09 -8.44
C VAL A 29 -6.18 6.78 -8.27
N ARG A 30 -6.49 5.61 -7.71
CA ARG A 30 -7.85 5.25 -7.29
C ARG A 30 -7.81 5.14 -5.77
N GLN A 31 -8.64 5.95 -5.13
CA GLN A 31 -8.71 6.05 -3.68
C GLN A 31 -9.92 5.26 -3.20
N PHE A 32 -9.72 4.37 -2.24
CA PHE A 32 -10.79 3.57 -1.64
C PHE A 32 -10.81 3.86 -0.15
N TRP A 33 -11.99 4.09 0.40
CA TRP A 33 -12.15 4.07 1.84
C TRP A 33 -12.41 2.62 2.26
N ASP A 34 -11.56 2.12 3.15
CA ASP A 34 -11.63 0.75 3.66
C ASP A 34 -11.89 0.80 5.18
N PRO A 35 -13.16 0.89 5.60
CA PRO A 35 -13.48 0.82 7.02
C PRO A 35 -13.04 -0.54 7.56
N GLU A 36 -12.47 -0.57 8.78
CA GLU A 36 -11.92 -1.78 9.40
C GLU A 36 -10.62 -2.31 8.76
N HIS A 37 -10.05 -1.59 7.79
CA HIS A 37 -8.72 -1.86 7.21
C HIS A 37 -8.56 -3.30 6.68
N LEU A 38 -9.58 -3.81 6.02
CA LEU A 38 -9.65 -5.18 5.49
C LEU A 38 -8.52 -5.49 4.49
N VAL A 39 -8.12 -4.52 3.68
CA VAL A 39 -7.03 -4.65 2.70
C VAL A 39 -5.69 -4.76 3.42
N ALA A 40 -5.40 -3.89 4.39
CA ALA A 40 -4.20 -3.98 5.22
C ALA A 40 -4.11 -5.36 5.92
N SER A 41 -5.19 -5.81 6.56
CA SER A 41 -5.23 -7.14 7.19
C SER A 41 -5.04 -8.29 6.18
N ALA A 42 -5.63 -8.20 4.99
CA ALA A 42 -5.45 -9.22 3.96
C ALA A 42 -3.99 -9.29 3.46
N LEU A 43 -3.32 -8.13 3.34
CA LEU A 43 -1.91 -8.06 2.95
C LEU A 43 -1.00 -8.65 4.03
N GLU A 44 -1.24 -8.33 5.30
CA GLU A 44 -0.54 -8.93 6.44
C GLU A 44 -0.65 -10.47 6.42
N GLU A 45 -1.85 -11.00 6.21
CA GLU A 45 -2.08 -12.44 6.12
C GLU A 45 -1.43 -13.08 4.87
N ILE A 46 -1.28 -12.34 3.77
CA ILE A 46 -0.51 -12.79 2.61
C ILE A 46 0.98 -12.84 2.95
N ALA A 47 1.53 -11.85 3.66
CA ALA A 47 2.92 -11.81 4.09
C ALA A 47 3.27 -12.96 5.05
N LYS A 48 2.38 -13.29 5.99
CA LYS A 48 2.59 -14.44 6.89
C LYS A 48 2.64 -15.79 6.15
N ARG A 49 1.94 -15.91 5.01
CA ARG A 49 1.81 -17.18 4.26
C ARG A 49 2.88 -17.37 3.19
N LYS A 50 3.52 -16.30 2.72
CA LYS A 50 4.49 -16.34 1.62
C LYS A 50 5.70 -15.48 1.94
N PRO A 51 6.91 -15.87 1.50
CA PRO A 51 8.06 -14.99 1.62
C PRO A 51 7.79 -13.71 0.82
N GLN A 52 7.55 -12.61 1.53
CA GLN A 52 7.46 -11.26 1.01
C GLN A 52 8.65 -10.46 1.55
N PRO A 53 9.14 -9.45 0.83
CA PRO A 53 9.84 -8.36 1.49
C PRO A 53 8.93 -7.84 2.62
N GLU A 54 9.43 -7.85 3.85
CA GLU A 54 8.69 -7.32 4.99
C GLU A 54 9.13 -5.88 5.23
N PRO A 55 8.19 -4.98 5.55
CA PRO A 55 8.53 -3.60 5.75
C PRO A 55 9.24 -3.45 7.11
N ASN A 56 10.25 -2.57 7.17
CA ASN A 56 11.08 -2.41 8.37
C ASN A 56 10.31 -1.76 9.55
N CYS A 57 9.14 -1.24 9.25
CA CYS A 57 8.09 -0.70 10.08
C CYS A 57 6.79 -0.85 9.23
N CYS A 58 5.57 -0.57 9.63
CA CYS A 58 5.12 0.45 10.54
C CYS A 58 3.71 0.02 10.99
N VAL A 59 3.63 -0.70 12.10
CA VAL A 59 2.33 -1.09 12.65
C VAL A 59 1.80 0.05 13.52
N GLU A 60 0.73 0.71 13.10
CA GLU A 60 -0.01 1.66 13.93
C GLU A 60 -1.37 1.08 14.31
N LYS A 61 -1.65 1.01 15.62
CA LYS A 61 -2.89 0.45 16.20
C LYS A 61 -3.24 -0.98 15.73
N GLY A 62 -2.22 -1.76 15.37
CA GLY A 62 -2.38 -3.15 14.93
C GLY A 62 -2.57 -3.32 13.42
N PHE A 63 -2.38 -2.27 12.63
CA PHE A 63 -2.45 -2.31 11.18
C PHE A 63 -1.16 -1.80 10.55
N ASP A 64 -0.72 -2.45 9.48
CA ASP A 64 0.35 -1.98 8.61
C ASP A 64 -0.04 -0.62 8.01
N TRP A 65 0.75 0.41 8.28
CA TRP A 65 0.45 1.78 7.92
C TRP A 65 1.69 2.53 7.43
N ASP A 66 1.48 3.52 6.56
CA ASP A 66 2.55 4.33 5.96
C ASP A 66 3.54 3.50 5.13
N GLU A 67 3.05 2.52 4.36
CA GLU A 67 3.88 1.62 3.57
C GLU A 67 3.63 1.74 2.06
N ALA A 68 4.56 1.24 1.25
CA ALA A 68 4.37 1.10 -0.19
C ALA A 68 4.73 -0.31 -0.65
N ILE A 69 3.82 -0.90 -1.43
CA ILE A 69 3.98 -2.22 -2.04
C ILE A 69 4.00 -2.07 -3.57
N LEU A 70 5.03 -2.61 -4.21
CA LEU A 70 5.17 -2.64 -5.66
C LEU A 70 5.08 -4.09 -6.16
N TYR A 71 4.24 -4.31 -7.17
CA TYR A 71 4.18 -5.57 -7.89
C TYR A 71 4.73 -5.41 -9.30
N ALA A 72 5.42 -6.44 -9.80
CA ALA A 72 5.99 -6.44 -11.14
C ALA A 72 4.91 -6.24 -12.23
N PRO A 73 5.26 -5.68 -13.40
CA PRO A 73 4.34 -5.60 -14.53
C PRO A 73 3.74 -6.96 -14.90
N HIS A 74 2.49 -6.96 -15.38
CA HIS A 74 1.75 -8.15 -15.82
C HIS A 74 1.43 -9.19 -14.74
N THR A 75 1.73 -8.88 -13.48
CA THR A 75 1.38 -9.72 -12.33
C THR A 75 -0.14 -9.89 -12.21
N ARG A 76 -0.57 -11.11 -11.85
CA ARG A 76 -1.98 -11.46 -11.65
C ARG A 76 -2.27 -11.75 -10.18
N TRP A 77 -3.22 -11.01 -9.61
CA TRP A 77 -3.67 -11.16 -8.22
C TRP A 77 -4.35 -12.50 -7.89
N LYS A 78 -4.76 -13.28 -8.90
CA LYS A 78 -5.37 -14.62 -8.72
C LYS A 78 -4.49 -15.61 -7.94
N HIS A 79 -3.20 -15.32 -7.79
CA HIS A 79 -2.26 -16.19 -7.11
C HIS A 79 -1.56 -15.53 -5.93
N GLU A 80 -2.04 -14.39 -5.40
CA GLU A 80 -1.40 -13.64 -4.30
C GLU A 80 0.12 -13.46 -4.58
N PRO A 81 0.46 -12.59 -5.54
CA PRO A 81 1.82 -12.50 -6.05
C PRO A 81 2.83 -12.05 -4.99
N ILE A 82 4.09 -12.40 -5.20
CA ILE A 82 5.20 -11.86 -4.43
C ILE A 82 5.45 -10.42 -4.90
N SER A 83 5.57 -9.48 -3.98
CA SER A 83 5.89 -8.09 -4.29
C SER A 83 7.35 -7.97 -4.73
N ALA A 84 7.60 -7.08 -5.68
CA ALA A 84 8.95 -6.71 -6.08
C ALA A 84 9.60 -5.78 -5.04
N PHE A 85 8.78 -5.08 -4.26
CA PHE A 85 9.20 -4.21 -3.17
C PHE A 85 8.05 -4.07 -2.19
N TRP A 86 8.37 -4.05 -0.90
CA TRP A 86 7.46 -3.69 0.18
C TRP A 86 8.30 -3.12 1.31
N ASP A 87 8.08 -1.86 1.66
CA ASP A 87 8.75 -1.21 2.78
C ASP A 87 7.97 0.00 3.29
N GLY A 88 8.40 0.54 4.43
CA GLY A 88 7.88 1.76 5.06
C GLY A 88 8.92 2.42 5.97
N PRO A 89 8.67 3.65 6.48
CA PRO A 89 7.53 4.51 6.17
C PRO A 89 7.71 5.21 4.81
N VAL A 90 6.62 5.58 4.11
CA VAL A 90 6.67 6.11 2.72
C VAL A 90 7.69 7.24 2.58
N TYR A 91 7.72 8.20 3.51
CA TYR A 91 8.63 9.35 3.42
C TYR A 91 10.12 8.98 3.49
N ARG A 92 10.48 7.81 4.04
CA ARG A 92 11.86 7.32 4.10
C ARG A 92 12.24 6.46 2.91
N ILE A 93 11.27 5.79 2.31
CA ILE A 93 11.52 4.75 1.31
C ILE A 93 11.37 5.22 -0.14
N ILE A 94 11.03 6.50 -0.38
CA ILE A 94 10.79 7.04 -1.73
C ILE A 94 11.93 6.71 -2.71
N SER A 95 13.18 7.00 -2.33
CA SER A 95 14.33 6.74 -3.21
C SER A 95 14.52 5.25 -3.53
N ASN A 96 14.25 4.36 -2.56
CA ASN A 96 14.35 2.92 -2.75
C ASN A 96 13.21 2.39 -3.62
N LEU A 97 11.99 2.91 -3.42
CA LEU A 97 10.82 2.60 -4.22
C LEU A 97 11.01 3.03 -5.69
N GLU A 98 11.54 4.23 -5.93
CA GLU A 98 11.86 4.71 -7.28
C GLU A 98 12.91 3.84 -7.96
N LYS A 99 13.94 3.43 -7.23
CA LYS A 99 14.95 2.50 -7.73
C LYS A 99 14.31 1.16 -8.12
N ALA A 100 13.55 0.54 -7.22
CA ALA A 100 12.85 -0.71 -7.49
C ALA A 100 11.92 -0.58 -8.70
N PHE A 101 11.16 0.50 -8.79
CA PHE A 101 10.29 0.78 -9.94
C PHE A 101 11.05 0.82 -11.27
N ASN A 102 12.20 1.49 -11.32
CA ASN A 102 13.01 1.58 -12.53
C ASN A 102 13.63 0.23 -12.93
N GLU A 103 13.95 -0.63 -11.98
CA GLU A 103 14.44 -2.00 -12.25
C GLU A 103 13.35 -2.93 -12.79
N GLN A 104 12.07 -2.61 -12.54
CA GLN A 104 10.92 -3.36 -13.07
C GLN A 104 10.48 -2.93 -14.47
N ARG A 105 11.12 -1.92 -15.06
CA ARG A 105 10.70 -1.30 -16.33
C ARG A 105 11.25 -2.02 -17.57
#